data_AF-A0A3C1H2I2-F1
#
_entry.id   AF-A0A3C1H2I2-F1
#
_cell.length_a   1.000
_cell.length_b   1.000
_cell.length_c   1.000
_cell.angle_alpha   90.00
_cell.angle_beta   90.00
_cell.angle_gamma   90.00
#
_symmetry.space_group_name_H-M   'P 1'
#
loop_
_entity.id
_entity.type
_entity.pdbx_description
1 polymer ?
#
loop_
_entity_poly.entity_id
_entity_poly.type
_entity_poly.pdbx_seq_one_letter_code
_entity_poly.pdbx_strand_id
1 'polypeptide(L)'
;MKYLYQLGFRNMTATIAYGNRVHWTDENLEHLEKQMREIAAFYEDAFLRGEPFYFSPIDAKISDNLRGFNPSERCHLGFRQMPVATDGRLYACTQFIGDEAYCFGDVFTGIDREKQKAVAMRASEPETCKECALRKRCTNSCGCMNRLETGNEDVVSALQCSYERMTIALADETADRLFAANEAAFRRRFMPKQTGDAR
;
A
#
# COMPACT_ATOMS: atom_id res chain seq x y z
N MET A 1 0.31 -2.31 19.05
CA MET A 1 1.52 -1.57 18.63
C MET A 1 2.56 -1.44 19.75
N LYS A 2 2.27 -0.69 20.83
CA LYS A 2 3.20 -0.45 21.95
C LYS A 2 3.81 -1.72 22.55
N TYR A 3 3.01 -2.77 22.73
CA TYR A 3 3.48 -4.06 23.21
C TYR A 3 4.57 -4.67 22.31
N LEU A 4 4.35 -4.71 21.00
CA LEU A 4 5.36 -5.22 20.04
C LEU A 4 6.62 -4.35 20.07
N TYR A 5 6.46 -3.03 20.21
CA TYR A 5 7.61 -2.13 20.36
C TYR A 5 8.42 -2.45 21.62
N GLN A 6 7.77 -2.72 22.75
CA GLN A 6 8.44 -3.09 24.00
C GLN A 6 9.18 -4.44 23.89
N LEU A 7 8.67 -5.38 23.10
CA LEU A 7 9.35 -6.64 22.80
C LEU A 7 10.57 -6.50 21.86
N GLY A 8 10.85 -5.29 21.35
CA GLY A 8 12.00 -5.02 20.49
C GLY A 8 11.69 -5.00 19.00
N PHE A 9 10.43 -5.14 18.58
CA PHE A 9 10.06 -4.95 17.18
C PHE A 9 10.18 -3.47 16.81
N ARG A 10 10.91 -3.18 15.72
CA ARG A 10 11.18 -1.80 15.26
C ARG A 10 10.65 -1.52 13.87
N ASN A 11 10.38 -2.56 13.08
CA ASN A 11 9.77 -2.47 11.76
C ASN A 11 8.42 -3.17 11.79
N MET A 12 7.35 -2.41 11.57
CA MET A 12 5.99 -2.93 11.63
C MET A 12 5.22 -2.53 10.38
N THR A 13 4.68 -3.54 9.71
CA THR A 13 3.82 -3.37 8.54
C THR A 13 2.41 -3.75 8.94
N ALA A 14 1.44 -2.92 8.54
CA ALA A 14 0.02 -3.21 8.74
C ALA A 14 -0.73 -2.93 7.44
N THR A 15 -1.68 -3.82 7.14
CA THR A 15 -2.59 -3.70 6.01
C THR A 15 -3.98 -4.09 6.50
N ILE A 16 -5.01 -3.42 5.98
CA ILE A 16 -6.39 -3.85 6.27
C ILE A 16 -6.67 -5.21 5.65
N ALA A 17 -7.57 -5.96 6.29
CA ALA A 17 -8.02 -7.24 5.78
C ALA A 17 -9.15 -7.01 4.77
N TYR A 18 -9.17 -7.82 3.71
CA TYR A 18 -10.13 -7.77 2.61
C TYR A 18 -10.78 -9.14 2.39
N GLY A 19 -11.89 -9.16 1.65
CA GLY A 19 -12.55 -10.35 1.15
C GLY A 19 -13.83 -10.71 1.90
N ASN A 20 -14.53 -11.72 1.38
CA ASN A 20 -15.89 -12.10 1.77
C ASN A 20 -16.10 -12.55 3.22
N ARG A 21 -15.04 -12.79 4.00
CA ARG A 21 -15.11 -13.16 5.42
C ARG A 21 -14.83 -11.99 6.36
N VAL A 22 -14.55 -10.81 5.81
CA VAL A 22 -14.24 -9.60 6.56
C VAL A 22 -15.34 -8.60 6.29
N HIS A 23 -15.92 -8.05 7.34
CA HIS A 23 -16.98 -7.06 7.24
C HIS A 23 -16.54 -5.80 7.96
N TRP A 24 -16.21 -4.77 7.18
CA TRP A 24 -15.92 -3.44 7.69
C TRP A 24 -17.20 -2.61 7.71
N THR A 25 -17.54 -2.09 8.88
CA THR A 25 -18.58 -1.08 9.03
C THR A 25 -17.95 0.31 9.18
N ASP A 26 -18.75 1.36 9.01
CA ASP A 26 -18.30 2.73 9.24
C ASP A 26 -17.77 2.91 10.68
N GLU A 27 -18.43 2.32 11.68
CA GLU A 27 -17.96 2.31 13.08
C GLU A 27 -16.58 1.66 13.22
N ASN A 28 -16.30 0.59 12.46
CA ASN A 28 -14.96 -0.02 12.46
C ASN A 28 -13.91 0.89 11.83
N LEU A 29 -14.27 1.65 10.80
CA LEU A 29 -13.36 2.60 10.17
C LEU A 29 -13.09 3.81 11.07
N GLU A 30 -14.10 4.32 11.77
CA GLU A 30 -13.94 5.35 12.80
C GLU A 30 -13.03 4.87 13.94
N HIS A 31 -13.23 3.62 14.40
CA HIS A 31 -12.38 3.03 15.41
C HIS A 31 -10.94 2.84 14.91
N LEU A 32 -10.77 2.39 13.67
CA LEU A 32 -9.46 2.25 13.03
C LEU A 32 -8.75 3.61 12.95
N GLU A 33 -9.44 4.67 12.54
CA GLU A 33 -8.87 6.02 12.49
C GLU A 33 -8.37 6.44 13.87
N LYS A 34 -9.18 6.26 14.92
CA LYS A 34 -8.79 6.58 16.30
C LYS A 34 -7.52 5.83 16.71
N GLN A 35 -7.46 4.52 16.45
CA GLN A 35 -6.28 3.71 16.79
C GLN A 35 -5.04 4.12 15.97
N MET A 36 -5.22 4.45 14.69
CA MET A 36 -4.14 4.94 13.84
C MET A 36 -3.58 6.29 14.34
N ARG A 37 -4.44 7.19 14.84
CA ARG A 37 -4.02 8.46 15.48
C ARG A 37 -3.23 8.23 16.77
N GLU A 38 -3.64 7.27 17.61
CA GLU A 38 -2.87 6.88 18.80
C GLU A 38 -1.50 6.29 18.43
N ILE A 39 -1.42 5.52 17.34
CA ILE A 39 -0.17 5.01 16.80
C ILE A 39 0.71 6.15 16.26
N ALA A 40 0.14 7.12 15.54
CA ALA A 40 0.86 8.28 15.04
C ALA A 40 1.47 9.12 16.18
N ALA A 41 0.71 9.38 17.25
CA ALA A 41 1.23 10.08 18.42
C ALA A 41 2.40 9.32 19.08
N PHE A 42 2.29 7.99 19.20
CA PHE A 42 3.39 7.16 19.70
C PHE A 42 4.60 7.15 18.74
N TYR A 43 4.34 7.17 17.43
CA TYR A 43 5.36 7.26 16.40
C TYR A 43 6.13 8.58 16.46
N GLU A 44 5.43 9.70 16.64
CA GLU A 44 6.01 11.04 16.84
C GLU A 44 6.91 11.08 18.07
N ASP A 45 6.43 10.58 19.21
CA ASP A 45 7.17 10.51 20.46
C ASP A 45 8.46 9.66 20.32
N ALA A 46 8.38 8.47 19.70
CA ALA A 46 9.55 7.64 19.43
C ALA A 46 10.57 8.37 18.52
N PHE A 47 10.08 9.08 17.49
CA PHE A 47 10.92 9.86 16.59
C PHE A 47 11.66 10.99 17.33
N LEU A 48 10.98 11.72 18.22
CA LEU A 48 11.58 12.80 19.00
C LEU A 48 12.62 12.32 20.01
N ARG A 49 12.44 11.11 20.56
CA ARG A 49 13.46 10.44 21.37
C ARG A 49 14.64 9.91 20.54
N GLY A 50 14.58 9.98 19.23
CA GLY A 50 15.60 9.42 18.33
C GLY A 50 15.60 7.88 18.32
N GLU A 51 14.50 7.25 18.75
CA GLU A 51 14.39 5.80 18.76
C GLU A 51 13.91 5.27 17.40
N PRO A 52 14.46 4.13 16.92
CA PRO A 52 14.02 3.56 15.65
C PRO A 52 12.59 3.05 15.77
N PHE A 53 11.70 3.52 14.90
CA PHE A 53 10.38 2.93 14.73
C PHE A 53 9.93 3.19 13.29
N TYR A 54 9.74 2.13 12.52
CA TYR A 54 9.17 2.15 11.18
C TYR A 54 7.77 1.56 11.22
N PHE A 55 6.81 2.32 10.70
CA PHE A 55 5.43 1.91 10.58
C PHE A 55 4.93 2.19 9.16
N SER A 56 4.79 1.13 8.37
CA SER A 56 4.60 1.24 6.92
C SER A 56 3.45 2.16 6.47
N PRO A 57 2.26 2.20 7.12
CA PRO A 57 1.17 3.07 6.66
C PRO A 57 1.51 4.57 6.72
N ILE A 58 2.38 4.98 7.65
CA ILE A 58 2.82 6.38 7.76
C ILE A 58 4.07 6.58 6.91
N ASP A 59 5.12 5.80 7.16
CA ASP A 59 6.42 5.96 6.50
C ASP A 59 6.33 5.93 4.97
N ALA A 60 5.55 4.99 4.41
CA ALA A 60 5.40 4.87 2.97
C ALA A 60 4.73 6.11 2.36
N LYS A 61 3.65 6.62 2.99
CA LYS A 61 2.92 7.78 2.48
C LYS A 61 3.71 9.08 2.55
N ILE A 62 4.55 9.25 3.57
CA ILE A 62 5.49 10.37 3.68
C ILE A 62 6.56 10.24 2.59
N SER A 63 7.18 9.06 2.47
CA SER A 63 8.26 8.82 1.51
C SER A 63 7.81 8.98 0.07
N ASP A 64 6.64 8.44 -0.28
CA ASP A 64 6.07 8.54 -1.63
C ASP A 64 5.69 9.98 -1.98
N ASN A 65 5.20 10.76 -1.01
CA ASN A 65 4.91 12.17 -1.23
C ASN A 65 6.18 12.97 -1.55
N LEU A 66 7.25 12.76 -0.77
CA LEU A 66 8.51 13.50 -0.93
C LEU A 66 9.27 13.10 -2.19
N ARG A 67 9.23 11.81 -2.57
CA ARG A 67 9.88 11.29 -3.78
C ARG A 67 9.11 11.66 -5.05
N GLY A 68 7.82 11.94 -4.91
CA GLY A 68 6.93 12.23 -6.03
C GLY A 68 6.36 10.97 -6.66
N PHE A 69 5.28 11.18 -7.44
CA PHE A 69 4.53 10.10 -8.05
C PHE A 69 5.30 9.42 -9.19
N ASN A 70 5.51 8.11 -9.07
CA ASN A 70 6.03 7.25 -10.12
C ASN A 70 4.96 6.21 -10.53
N PRO A 71 4.32 6.37 -11.71
CA PRO A 71 3.29 5.44 -12.18
C PRO A 71 3.79 4.01 -12.30
N SER A 72 5.11 3.84 -12.53
CA SER A 72 5.68 2.52 -12.69
C SER A 72 5.54 1.72 -11.40
N GLU A 73 5.65 2.28 -10.21
CA GLU A 73 5.58 1.50 -8.96
C GLU A 73 4.19 0.97 -8.59
N ARG A 74 3.16 1.35 -9.35
CA ARG A 74 1.83 0.79 -9.16
C ARG A 74 1.79 -0.68 -9.54
N CYS A 75 0.88 -1.40 -8.87
CA CYS A 75 0.53 -2.74 -9.28
C CYS A 75 0.08 -2.71 -10.75
N HIS A 76 0.68 -3.58 -11.56
CA HIS A 76 0.25 -3.84 -12.93
C HIS A 76 -0.06 -5.33 -13.02
N LEU A 77 -1.35 -5.63 -12.85
CA LEU A 77 -1.86 -7.00 -12.70
C LEU A 77 -1.42 -7.88 -13.87
N GLY A 78 -0.81 -9.02 -13.56
CA GLY A 78 -0.32 -9.97 -14.55
C GLY A 78 0.91 -9.55 -15.37
N PHE A 79 1.48 -8.36 -15.11
CA PHE A 79 2.66 -7.88 -15.83
C PHE A 79 3.90 -7.80 -14.94
N ARG A 80 3.78 -7.21 -13.74
CA ARG A 80 4.93 -6.97 -12.84
C ARG A 80 5.28 -8.14 -11.94
N GLN A 81 4.33 -9.04 -11.74
CA GLN A 81 4.46 -10.19 -10.87
C GLN A 81 3.70 -11.36 -11.49
N MET A 82 4.17 -12.57 -11.20
CA MET A 82 3.53 -13.80 -11.64
C MET A 82 3.83 -14.90 -10.62
N PRO A 83 3.04 -14.97 -9.53
CA PRO A 83 3.18 -16.04 -8.54
C PRO A 83 2.99 -17.42 -9.17
N VAL A 84 3.76 -18.37 -8.64
CA VAL A 84 3.69 -19.79 -8.95
C VAL A 84 2.95 -20.49 -7.82
N ALA A 85 1.88 -21.22 -8.13
CA ALA A 85 1.16 -22.05 -7.18
C ALA A 85 1.92 -23.38 -6.93
N THR A 86 1.54 -24.11 -5.88
CA THR A 86 2.22 -25.36 -5.47
C THR A 86 2.12 -26.48 -6.50
N ASP A 87 1.18 -26.39 -7.43
CA ASP A 87 0.99 -27.31 -8.55
C ASP A 87 1.74 -26.89 -9.83
N GLY A 88 2.48 -25.78 -9.80
CA GLY A 88 3.22 -25.24 -10.95
C GLY A 88 2.46 -24.18 -11.76
N ARG A 89 1.16 -23.96 -11.49
CA ARG A 89 0.35 -22.98 -12.22
C ARG A 89 0.79 -21.54 -11.95
N LEU A 90 0.74 -20.71 -13.00
CA LEU A 90 1.16 -19.32 -12.99
C LEU A 90 -0.06 -18.39 -12.97
N TYR A 91 -0.13 -17.47 -12.02
CA TYR A 91 -1.29 -16.58 -11.83
C TYR A 91 -0.93 -15.09 -11.93
N ALA A 92 -1.93 -14.24 -12.16
CA ALA A 92 -1.76 -12.79 -12.25
C ALA A 92 -1.37 -12.09 -10.93
N CYS A 93 -1.79 -12.66 -9.79
CA CYS A 93 -1.55 -12.16 -8.44
C CYS A 93 -1.80 -13.28 -7.43
N THR A 94 -1.21 -13.20 -6.23
CA THR A 94 -1.36 -14.23 -5.19
C THR A 94 -2.82 -14.35 -4.72
N GLN A 95 -3.58 -13.27 -4.85
CA GLN A 95 -5.01 -13.20 -4.53
C GLN A 95 -5.90 -13.97 -5.51
N PHE A 96 -5.38 -14.37 -6.68
CA PHE A 96 -6.13 -15.07 -7.72
C PHE A 96 -5.73 -16.53 -7.88
N ILE A 97 -4.93 -17.09 -6.95
CA ILE A 97 -4.60 -18.51 -6.97
C ILE A 97 -5.89 -19.33 -6.86
N GLY A 98 -6.13 -20.20 -7.84
CA GLY A 98 -7.35 -21.00 -7.97
C GLY A 98 -8.46 -20.38 -8.83
N ASP A 99 -8.30 -19.12 -9.29
CA ASP A 99 -9.19 -18.53 -10.29
C ASP A 99 -8.62 -18.74 -11.70
N GLU A 100 -9.22 -19.68 -12.43
CA GLU A 100 -8.80 -20.02 -13.80
C GLU A 100 -8.87 -18.82 -14.76
N ALA A 101 -9.66 -17.77 -14.48
CA ALA A 101 -9.67 -16.56 -15.30
C ALA A 101 -8.33 -15.80 -15.26
N TYR A 102 -7.53 -15.99 -14.21
CA TYR A 102 -6.23 -15.35 -14.01
C TYR A 102 -5.05 -16.33 -14.03
N CYS A 103 -5.30 -17.61 -14.31
CA CYS A 103 -4.27 -18.60 -14.58
C CYS A 103 -3.70 -18.40 -15.99
N PHE A 104 -2.42 -18.10 -16.11
CA PHE A 104 -1.75 -17.90 -17.40
C PHE A 104 -1.12 -19.17 -17.96
N GLY A 105 -1.17 -20.28 -17.26
CA GLY A 105 -0.52 -21.52 -17.68
C GLY A 105 0.27 -22.12 -16.53
N ASP A 106 1.40 -22.73 -16.86
CA ASP A 106 2.15 -23.58 -15.93
C ASP A 106 3.65 -23.53 -16.23
N VAL A 107 4.49 -23.70 -15.20
CA VAL A 107 5.96 -23.62 -15.33
C VAL A 107 6.57 -24.72 -16.20
N PHE A 108 5.88 -25.85 -16.40
CA PHE A 108 6.34 -26.97 -17.20
C PHE A 108 5.92 -26.84 -18.67
N THR A 109 4.71 -26.34 -18.94
CA THR A 109 4.16 -26.20 -20.31
C THR A 109 4.30 -24.81 -20.91
N GLY A 110 4.61 -23.80 -20.09
CA GLY A 110 4.76 -22.41 -20.49
C GLY A 110 3.51 -21.54 -20.22
N ILE A 111 3.59 -20.31 -20.72
CA ILE A 111 2.64 -19.22 -20.46
C ILE A 111 1.81 -18.92 -21.71
N ASP A 112 0.49 -18.86 -21.55
CA ASP A 112 -0.44 -18.23 -22.49
C ASP A 112 -0.25 -16.71 -22.49
N ARG A 113 0.54 -16.24 -23.47
CA ARG A 113 0.88 -14.82 -23.63
C ARG A 113 -0.31 -13.94 -24.01
N GLU A 114 -1.27 -14.48 -24.75
CA GLU A 114 -2.46 -13.73 -25.15
C GLU A 114 -3.37 -13.48 -23.95
N LYS A 115 -3.57 -14.51 -23.11
CA LYS A 115 -4.30 -14.36 -21.85
C LYS A 115 -3.60 -13.41 -20.87
N GLN A 116 -2.27 -13.53 -20.73
CA GLN A 116 -1.48 -12.60 -19.93
C GLN A 116 -1.67 -11.15 -20.41
N LYS A 117 -1.53 -10.91 -21.72
CA LYS A 117 -1.69 -9.58 -22.32
C LYS A 117 -3.11 -9.05 -22.13
N ALA A 118 -4.13 -9.88 -22.27
CA ALA A 118 -5.52 -9.49 -22.05
C ALA A 118 -5.77 -9.03 -20.61
N VAL A 119 -5.19 -9.70 -19.60
CA VAL A 119 -5.27 -9.25 -18.20
C VAL A 119 -4.45 -7.98 -17.97
N ALA A 120 -3.24 -7.90 -18.53
CA ALA A 120 -2.37 -6.73 -18.37
C ALA A 120 -2.91 -5.46 -19.05
N MET A 121 -3.78 -5.59 -20.05
CA MET A 121 -4.46 -4.45 -20.70
C MET A 121 -5.70 -3.96 -19.95
N ARG A 122 -6.17 -4.67 -18.92
CA ARG A 122 -7.27 -4.18 -18.07
C ARG A 122 -6.82 -2.94 -17.30
N ALA A 123 -7.76 -2.05 -17.02
CA ALA A 123 -7.42 -0.78 -16.38
C ALA A 123 -6.88 -1.06 -14.96
N SER A 124 -5.70 -0.54 -14.65
CA SER A 124 -5.19 -0.57 -13.28
C SER A 124 -5.82 0.52 -12.41
N GLU A 125 -6.37 1.56 -13.04
CA GLU A 125 -6.93 2.74 -12.40
C GLU A 125 -8.42 2.91 -12.77
N PRO A 126 -9.34 2.79 -11.80
CA PRO A 126 -10.76 3.08 -11.99
C PRO A 126 -11.02 4.49 -12.54
N GLU A 127 -12.04 4.65 -13.39
CA GLU A 127 -12.35 5.94 -14.04
C GLU A 127 -12.59 7.06 -13.03
N THR A 128 -13.32 6.75 -11.95
CA THR A 128 -13.64 7.69 -10.86
C THR A 128 -12.40 8.21 -10.13
N CYS A 129 -11.26 7.52 -10.22
CA CYS A 129 -10.02 7.91 -9.57
C CYS A 129 -9.20 8.90 -10.40
N LYS A 130 -9.46 9.04 -11.72
CA LYS A 130 -8.62 9.84 -12.63
C LYS A 130 -8.63 11.34 -12.30
N GLU A 131 -9.75 11.84 -11.80
CA GLU A 131 -9.93 13.26 -11.42
C GLU A 131 -9.71 13.51 -9.91
N CYS A 132 -9.38 12.47 -9.14
CA CYS A 132 -9.19 12.60 -7.70
C CYS A 132 -7.94 13.43 -7.36
N ALA A 133 -8.07 14.41 -6.47
CA ALA A 133 -6.93 15.23 -6.00
C ALA A 133 -5.81 14.40 -5.34
N LEU A 134 -6.17 13.27 -4.73
CA LEU A 134 -5.21 12.35 -4.09
C LEU A 134 -4.64 11.31 -5.05
N ARG A 135 -5.02 11.34 -6.35
CA ARG A 135 -4.64 10.33 -7.34
C ARG A 135 -3.14 10.01 -7.30
N LYS A 136 -2.28 11.03 -7.28
CA LYS A 136 -0.81 10.85 -7.29
C LYS A 136 -0.23 10.24 -6.02
N ARG A 137 -1.02 10.14 -4.95
CA ARG A 137 -0.60 9.65 -3.61
C ARG A 137 -1.30 8.36 -3.19
N CYS A 138 -2.42 8.08 -3.85
CA CYS A 138 -3.23 6.92 -3.56
C CYS A 138 -2.65 5.66 -4.19
N THR A 139 -2.68 4.57 -3.43
CA THR A 139 -2.29 3.22 -3.83
C THR A 139 -3.50 2.29 -4.01
N ASN A 140 -4.71 2.84 -4.20
CA ASN A 140 -5.95 2.07 -4.40
C ASN A 140 -6.05 1.33 -5.75
N SER A 141 -5.05 1.44 -6.61
CA SER A 141 -5.02 0.83 -7.94
C SER A 141 -4.72 -0.67 -7.92
N CYS A 142 -4.90 -1.40 -6.80
CA CYS A 142 -4.85 -2.87 -6.87
C CYS A 142 -6.16 -3.41 -7.40
N GLY A 143 -6.18 -3.82 -8.67
CA GLY A 143 -7.30 -4.55 -9.25
C GLY A 143 -7.67 -5.80 -8.45
N CYS A 144 -6.70 -6.41 -7.77
CA CYS A 144 -6.91 -7.54 -6.87
C CYS A 144 -7.87 -7.24 -5.71
N MET A 145 -7.62 -6.15 -4.98
CA MET A 145 -8.40 -5.76 -3.81
C MET A 145 -9.75 -5.20 -4.23
N ASN A 146 -9.78 -4.40 -5.31
CA ASN A 146 -11.02 -3.91 -5.91
C ASN A 146 -11.94 -5.08 -6.26
N ARG A 147 -11.43 -6.11 -6.96
CA ARG A 147 -12.24 -7.28 -7.32
C ARG A 147 -12.72 -8.08 -6.11
N LEU A 148 -11.90 -8.25 -5.07
CA LEU A 148 -12.31 -8.98 -3.87
C LEU A 148 -13.49 -8.31 -3.15
N GLU A 149 -13.56 -6.98 -3.19
CA GLU A 149 -14.59 -6.21 -2.50
C GLU A 149 -15.81 -5.89 -3.38
N THR A 150 -15.60 -5.63 -4.67
CA THR A 150 -16.66 -5.14 -5.57
C THR A 150 -17.09 -6.17 -6.62
N GLY A 151 -16.34 -7.26 -6.77
CA GLY A 151 -16.47 -8.21 -7.87
C GLY A 151 -15.89 -7.71 -9.20
N ASN A 152 -15.35 -6.49 -9.27
CA ASN A 152 -14.82 -5.88 -10.48
C ASN A 152 -13.50 -5.13 -10.21
N GLU A 153 -12.41 -5.56 -10.83
CA GLU A 153 -11.09 -4.94 -10.68
C GLU A 153 -11.04 -3.44 -11.08
N ASP A 154 -11.92 -3.01 -11.99
CA ASP A 154 -11.98 -1.65 -12.53
C ASP A 154 -12.86 -0.72 -11.69
N VAL A 155 -13.46 -1.21 -10.60
CA VAL A 155 -14.29 -0.42 -9.68
C VAL A 155 -13.58 -0.28 -8.34
N VAL A 156 -13.31 0.97 -7.93
CA VAL A 156 -12.65 1.26 -6.66
C VAL A 156 -13.49 0.76 -5.48
N SER A 157 -12.86 0.02 -4.56
CA SER A 157 -13.49 -0.36 -3.29
C SER A 157 -13.71 0.87 -2.39
N ALA A 158 -14.92 1.02 -1.85
CA ALA A 158 -15.25 2.08 -0.89
C ALA A 158 -14.38 1.98 0.38
N LEU A 159 -14.13 0.75 0.86
CA LEU A 159 -13.23 0.47 1.97
C LEU A 159 -11.80 0.96 1.66
N GLN A 160 -11.27 0.56 0.49
CA GLN A 160 -9.91 0.93 0.10
C GLN A 160 -9.76 2.44 -0.11
N CYS A 161 -10.78 3.08 -0.71
CA CYS A 161 -10.82 4.53 -0.87
C CYS A 161 -10.79 5.24 0.49
N SER A 162 -11.65 4.82 1.43
CA SER A 162 -11.74 5.43 2.76
C SER A 162 -10.43 5.26 3.55
N TYR A 163 -9.87 4.05 3.54
CA TYR A 163 -8.59 3.76 4.20
C TYR A 163 -7.43 4.58 3.63
N GLU A 164 -7.34 4.71 2.30
CA GLU A 164 -6.29 5.50 1.65
C GLU A 164 -6.40 6.98 1.98
N ARG A 165 -7.62 7.55 1.95
CA ARG A 165 -7.86 8.95 2.30
C ARG A 165 -7.46 9.24 3.75
N MET A 166 -7.93 8.40 4.68
CA MET A 166 -7.60 8.48 6.10
C MET A 166 -6.08 8.39 6.33
N THR A 167 -5.42 7.39 5.73
CA THR A 167 -3.99 7.15 5.93
C THR A 167 -3.12 8.25 5.32
N ILE A 168 -3.48 8.78 4.14
CA ILE A 168 -2.78 9.92 3.53
C ILE A 168 -2.89 11.16 4.43
N ALA A 169 -4.11 11.50 4.87
CA ALA A 169 -4.33 12.65 5.74
C ALA A 169 -3.54 12.54 7.05
N LEU A 170 -3.59 11.38 7.70
CA LEU A 170 -2.83 11.14 8.93
C LEU A 170 -1.32 11.23 8.71
N ALA A 171 -0.81 10.68 7.61
CA ALA A 171 0.61 10.71 7.29
C ALA A 171 1.09 12.14 7.01
N ASP A 172 0.28 12.98 6.39
CA ASP A 172 0.58 14.40 6.16
C ASP A 172 0.65 15.19 7.46
N GLU A 173 -0.39 15.07 8.29
CA GLU A 173 -0.43 15.70 9.61
C GLU A 173 0.79 15.28 10.45
N THR A 174 1.14 13.99 10.40
CA THR A 174 2.32 13.46 11.09
C THR A 174 3.59 14.06 10.51
N ALA A 175 3.75 14.08 9.18
CA ALA A 175 4.95 14.62 8.52
C ALA A 175 5.20 16.09 8.88
N ASP A 176 4.16 16.91 8.87
CA ASP A 176 4.24 18.34 9.20
C ASP A 176 4.73 18.54 10.64
N ARG A 177 4.21 17.75 11.59
CA ARG A 177 4.64 17.81 12.99
C ARG A 177 6.08 17.37 13.17
N LEU A 178 6.48 16.28 12.53
CA LEU A 178 7.86 15.78 12.63
C LEU A 178 8.86 16.78 12.03
N PHE A 179 8.52 17.37 10.88
CA PHE A 179 9.34 18.39 10.24
C PHE A 179 9.46 19.64 11.11
N ALA A 180 8.35 20.14 11.64
CA ALA A 180 8.34 21.31 12.52
C ALA A 180 9.10 21.08 13.83
N ALA A 181 9.02 19.87 14.40
CA ALA A 181 9.67 19.56 15.67
C ALA A 181 11.17 19.29 15.52
N ASN A 182 11.61 18.63 14.45
CA ASN A 182 13.02 18.36 14.20
C ASN A 182 13.33 18.13 12.71
N GLU A 183 13.49 19.22 11.97
CA GLU A 183 13.79 19.21 10.53
C GLU A 183 15.03 18.35 10.19
N ALA A 184 16.11 18.48 10.96
CA ALA A 184 17.36 17.75 10.68
C ALA A 184 17.17 16.23 10.79
N ALA A 185 16.46 15.76 11.82
CA ALA A 185 16.12 14.34 11.97
C ALA A 185 15.14 13.88 10.88
N PHE A 186 14.18 14.72 10.51
CA PHE A 186 13.19 14.41 9.48
C PHE A 186 13.86 14.21 8.13
N ARG A 187 14.70 15.17 7.71
CA ARG A 187 15.47 15.08 6.46
C ARG A 187 16.36 13.86 6.45
N ARG A 188 17.05 13.56 7.56
CA ARG A 188 17.90 12.36 7.67
C ARG A 188 17.11 11.06 7.46
N ARG A 189 15.85 11.02 7.88
CA ARG A 189 15.01 9.82 7.77
C ARG A 189 14.37 9.68 6.39
N PHE A 190 13.76 10.74 5.88
CA PHE A 190 12.84 10.64 4.74
C PHE A 190 13.38 11.23 3.44
N MET A 191 14.38 12.11 3.49
CA MET A 191 14.96 12.65 2.26
C MET A 191 16.11 11.76 1.76
N PRO A 192 16.17 11.50 0.45
CA PRO A 192 17.30 10.79 -0.13
C PRO A 192 18.60 11.56 0.18
N LYS A 193 19.64 10.83 0.61
CA LYS A 193 20.98 11.42 0.75
C LYS A 193 21.40 11.94 -0.61
N GLN A 194 21.76 13.22 -0.70
CA GLN A 194 22.36 13.75 -1.93
C GLN A 194 23.63 12.94 -2.22
N THR A 195 23.65 12.25 -3.36
CA THR A 195 24.85 11.62 -3.90
C THR A 195 25.78 12.74 -4.36
N GLY A 196 26.59 13.25 -3.43
CA GLY A 196 27.55 14.35 -3.67
C GLY A 196 28.77 14.33 -2.74
N ASP A 197 28.73 13.61 -1.61
CA ASP A 197 29.91 13.37 -0.78
C ASP A 197 30.41 11.93 -1.00
N ALA A 198 30.91 11.67 -2.21
CA ALA A 198 31.94 10.65 -2.39
C ALA A 198 33.29 11.35 -2.11
N ARG A 199 33.84 11.12 -0.92
CA ARG A 199 35.27 11.29 -0.69
C ARG A 199 35.97 9.98 -1.04
#